data_AF-A0A0Q1CKM0-F1
#
_entry.id   AF-A0A0Q1CKM0-F1
#
_cell.length_a   1.000
_cell.length_b   1.000
_cell.length_c   1.000
_cell.angle_alpha   90.00
_cell.angle_beta   90.00
_cell.angle_gamma   90.00
#
_symmetry.space_group_name_H-M   'P 1'
#
loop_
_entity.id
_entity.type
_entity.pdbx_description
1 polymer ?
#
loop_
_entity_poly.entity_id
_entity_poly.type
_entity_poly.pdbx_seq_one_letter_code
_entity_poly.pdbx_strand_id
1 'polypeptide(L)'
;MSKRKLLRKVAGQYRNRVRDCRLRAMVAKQEELATMTGISRSTINALENNRIFLSSPYALVIAEVLNCRLDDLYEKQKIKGAPRQATGDRGD
;
A
#
# COMPACT_ATOMS: atom_id res chain seq x y z
N MET A 1 -0.19 17.31 -16.00
CA MET A 1 0.78 16.78 -14.99
C MET A 1 1.42 15.51 -15.54
N SER A 2 2.74 15.30 -15.37
CA SER A 2 3.41 14.06 -15.80
C SER A 2 3.07 12.88 -14.87
N LYS A 3 2.91 11.67 -15.45
CA LYS A 3 2.69 10.41 -14.71
C LYS A 3 3.69 10.21 -13.58
N ARG A 4 4.97 10.55 -13.78
CA ARG A 4 6.02 10.47 -12.75
C ARG A 4 5.72 11.37 -11.55
N LYS A 5 5.25 12.60 -11.79
CA LYS A 5 4.88 13.56 -10.74
C LYS A 5 3.67 13.07 -9.93
N LEU A 6 2.68 12.48 -10.60
CA LEU A 6 1.51 11.90 -9.94
C LEU A 6 1.90 10.72 -9.04
N LEU A 7 2.66 9.75 -9.57
CA LEU A 7 3.08 8.57 -8.81
C LEU A 7 3.92 8.95 -7.59
N ARG A 8 4.83 9.93 -7.72
CA ARG A 8 5.60 10.45 -6.59
C ARG A 8 4.72 11.10 -5.52
N LYS A 9 3.70 11.87 -5.91
CA LYS A 9 2.75 12.47 -4.97
C LYS A 9 1.99 11.39 -4.20
N VAL A 10 1.45 10.39 -4.91
CA VAL A 10 0.65 9.32 -4.30
C VAL A 10 1.52 8.43 -3.40
N ALA A 11 2.73 8.07 -3.83
CA ALA A 11 3.69 7.31 -3.01
C ALA A 11 4.10 8.04 -1.72
N GLY A 12 4.05 9.38 -1.70
CA GLY A 12 4.24 10.17 -0.48
C GLY A 12 3.00 10.25 0.43
N GLN A 13 1.81 9.94 -0.09
CA GLN A 13 0.56 10.00 0.65
C GLN A 13 0.11 8.63 1.18
N TYR A 14 0.48 7.54 0.50
CA TYR A 14 0.07 6.19 0.84
C TYR A 14 1.30 5.29 1.01
N ARG A 15 1.32 4.54 2.10
CA ARG A 15 2.30 3.49 2.38
C ARG A 15 1.79 2.18 1.80
N ASN A 16 2.66 1.46 1.07
CA ASN A 16 2.39 0.11 0.62
C ASN A 16 2.36 -0.87 1.82
N ARG A 17 1.35 -1.74 1.87
CA ARG A 17 1.15 -2.76 2.90
C ARG A 17 1.10 -4.19 2.36
N VAL A 18 1.56 -4.45 1.14
CA VAL A 18 1.60 -5.81 0.55
C VAL A 18 2.28 -6.80 1.49
N ARG A 19 3.43 -6.45 2.07
CA ARG A 19 4.14 -7.32 3.02
C ARG A 19 3.29 -7.64 4.24
N ASP A 20 2.66 -6.62 4.83
CA ASP A 20 1.83 -6.78 6.02
C ASP A 20 0.61 -7.65 5.71
N CYS A 21 -0.02 -7.48 4.54
CA CYS A 21 -1.16 -8.27 4.11
C CYS A 21 -0.75 -9.72 3.85
N ARG A 22 0.40 -9.93 3.20
CA ARG A 22 0.95 -11.26 2.94
C ARG A 22 1.19 -12.02 4.25
N LEU A 23 1.79 -11.37 5.25
CA LEU A 23 2.03 -11.98 6.55
C LEU A 23 0.73 -12.23 7.34
N ARG A 24 -0.26 -11.34 7.25
CA ARG A 24 -1.59 -11.57 7.85
C ARG A 24 -2.34 -12.76 7.23
N ALA A 25 -2.14 -13.00 5.94
CA ALA A 25 -2.67 -14.16 5.22
C ALA A 25 -1.86 -15.46 5.45
N MET A 26 -0.91 -15.46 6.40
CA MET A 26 -0.01 -16.59 6.70
C MET A 26 0.91 -17.04 5.54
N VAL A 27 1.09 -16.19 4.52
CA VAL A 27 2.00 -16.45 3.40
C VAL A 27 3.41 -16.05 3.81
N ALA A 28 4.23 -17.01 4.25
CA ALA A 28 5.51 -16.72 4.89
C ALA A 28 6.57 -16.19 3.92
N LYS A 29 6.56 -16.67 2.67
CA LYS A 29 7.61 -16.38 1.68
C LYS A 29 7.08 -15.51 0.54
N GLN A 30 7.94 -14.65 -0.02
CA GLN A 30 7.61 -13.90 -1.24
C GLN A 30 7.40 -14.82 -2.44
N GLU A 31 8.11 -15.96 -2.50
CA GLU A 31 7.95 -16.97 -3.54
C GLU A 31 6.54 -17.56 -3.57
N GLU A 32 5.95 -17.75 -2.39
CA GLU A 32 4.59 -18.29 -2.27
C GLU A 32 3.56 -17.30 -2.82
N LEU A 33 3.69 -16.01 -2.49
CA LEU A 33 2.87 -14.96 -3.10
C LEU A 33 3.09 -14.86 -4.62
N ALA A 34 4.33 -15.04 -5.08
CA ALA A 34 4.65 -15.05 -6.51
C ALA A 34 3.91 -16.20 -7.24
N THR A 35 3.95 -17.40 -6.68
CA THR A 35 3.22 -18.57 -7.22
C THR A 35 1.71 -18.35 -7.22
N MET A 36 1.14 -17.80 -6.14
CA MET A 36 -0.30 -17.54 -6.04
C MET A 36 -0.77 -16.48 -7.05
N THR A 37 0.02 -15.43 -7.28
CA THR A 37 -0.34 -14.29 -8.15
C THR A 37 0.08 -14.45 -9.61
N GLY A 38 1.02 -15.35 -9.91
CA GLY A 38 1.73 -15.38 -11.19
C GLY A 38 2.69 -14.19 -11.41
N ILE A 39 2.86 -13.32 -10.42
CA ILE A 39 3.80 -12.20 -10.47
C ILE A 39 5.19 -12.73 -10.10
N SER A 40 6.24 -12.31 -10.82
CA SER A 40 7.59 -12.77 -10.49
C SER A 40 8.01 -12.40 -9.05
N ARG A 41 8.79 -13.26 -8.39
CA ARG A 41 9.34 -12.99 -7.05
C ARG A 41 10.11 -11.67 -6.98
N SER A 42 10.85 -11.32 -8.04
CA SER A 42 11.60 -10.06 -8.11
C SER A 42 10.66 -8.85 -8.14
N THR A 43 9.53 -8.94 -8.85
CA THR A 43 8.47 -7.92 -8.85
C THR A 43 7.80 -7.83 -7.47
N ILE A 44 7.44 -8.94 -6.82
CA ILE A 44 6.91 -8.95 -5.46
C ILE A 44 7.89 -8.27 -4.49
N ASN A 45 9.17 -8.61 -4.56
CA ASN A 45 10.20 -7.98 -3.75
C ASN A 45 10.33 -6.47 -4.03
N ALA A 46 10.26 -6.06 -5.29
CA ALA A 46 10.30 -4.65 -5.67
C ALA A 46 9.07 -3.88 -5.17
N LEU A 47 7.88 -4.50 -5.17
CA LEU A 47 6.66 -3.95 -4.61
C LEU A 47 6.79 -3.77 -3.09
N GLU A 48 7.12 -4.83 -2.36
CA GLU A 48 7.24 -4.78 -0.89
C GLU A 48 8.25 -3.74 -0.40
N ASN A 49 9.33 -3.54 -1.15
CA ASN A 49 10.38 -2.57 -0.83
C ASN A 49 10.17 -1.18 -1.48
N ASN A 50 8.98 -0.91 -2.04
CA ASN A 50 8.64 0.37 -2.69
C ASN A 50 9.61 0.80 -3.82
N ARG A 51 10.31 -0.16 -4.43
CA ARG A 51 11.20 0.08 -5.58
C ARG A 51 10.41 0.35 -6.86
N ILE A 52 9.21 -0.20 -6.94
CA ILE A 52 8.19 0.13 -7.94
C ILE A 52 6.88 0.47 -7.23
N PHE A 53 6.06 1.28 -7.88
CA PHE A 53 4.74 1.63 -7.34
C PHE A 53 3.77 0.46 -7.48
N LEU A 54 2.99 0.18 -6.42
CA LEU A 54 1.90 -0.77 -6.46
C LEU A 54 0.76 -0.20 -7.32
N SER A 55 0.76 -0.53 -8.61
CA SER A 55 -0.27 -0.14 -9.56
C SER A 55 -1.53 -0.98 -9.41
N SER A 56 -2.65 -0.49 -9.98
CA SER A 56 -3.96 -1.16 -9.88
C SER A 56 -3.94 -2.63 -10.31
N PRO A 57 -3.30 -3.05 -11.43
CA PRO A 57 -3.28 -4.46 -11.81
C PRO A 57 -2.62 -5.36 -10.75
N TYR A 58 -1.47 -4.95 -10.21
CA TYR A 58 -0.81 -5.70 -9.14
C TYR A 58 -1.65 -5.72 -7.86
N ALA A 59 -2.26 -4.59 -7.51
CA ALA A 59 -3.06 -4.47 -6.29
C ALA A 59 -4.31 -5.36 -6.33
N LEU A 60 -5.01 -5.41 -7.47
CA LEU A 60 -6.20 -6.26 -7.65
C LEU A 60 -5.85 -7.74 -7.51
N VAL A 61 -4.82 -8.21 -8.23
CA VAL A 61 -4.38 -9.62 -8.19
C VAL A 61 -3.91 -10.00 -6.78
N ILE A 62 -3.11 -9.14 -6.13
CA ILE A 62 -2.63 -9.40 -4.77
C ILE A 62 -3.79 -9.42 -3.76
N ALA A 63 -4.75 -8.51 -3.88
CA ALA A 63 -5.90 -8.46 -2.96
C ALA A 63 -6.75 -9.73 -3.06
N GLU A 64 -6.99 -10.20 -4.29
CA GLU A 64 -7.75 -11.42 -4.58
C GLU A 64 -7.09 -12.66 -3.95
N VAL A 65 -5.80 -12.90 -4.21
CA VAL A 65 -5.14 -14.11 -3.70
C VAL A 65 -4.90 -14.08 -2.19
N LEU A 66 -4.75 -12.89 -1.60
CA LEU A 66 -4.59 -12.73 -0.15
C LEU A 66 -5.93 -12.65 0.58
N ASN A 67 -7.06 -12.72 -0.15
CA ASN A 67 -8.41 -12.56 0.38
C ASN A 67 -8.55 -11.33 1.29
N CYS A 68 -8.03 -10.19 0.82
CA CYS A 68 -8.08 -8.92 1.55
C CYS A 68 -8.70 -7.81 0.69
N ARG A 69 -9.10 -6.71 1.32
CA ARG A 69 -9.64 -5.57 0.58
C ARG A 69 -8.52 -4.82 -0.11
N LEU A 70 -8.81 -4.21 -1.25
CA LEU A 70 -7.86 -3.33 -1.94
C LEU A 70 -7.35 -2.21 -1.01
N ASP A 71 -8.24 -1.68 -0.17
CA ASP A 71 -7.92 -0.66 0.84
C ASP A 71 -6.90 -1.16 1.89
N ASP A 72 -6.81 -2.47 2.15
CA ASP A 72 -5.85 -3.03 3.12
C ASP A 72 -4.40 -2.94 2.63
N LEU A 73 -4.20 -2.90 1.30
CA LEU A 73 -2.90 -2.82 0.65
C LEU A 73 -2.27 -1.43 0.72
N TYR A 74 -3.03 -0.41 1.13
CA TYR A 74 -2.57 0.97 1.22
C TYR A 74 -2.92 1.59 2.58
N GLU A 75 -1.97 2.27 3.20
CA GLU A 75 -2.23 3.05 4.42
C GLU A 75 -1.93 4.52 4.19
N LYS A 76 -2.91 5.38 4.48
CA LYS A 76 -2.74 6.84 4.36
C LYS A 76 -1.71 7.31 5.39
N GLN A 77 -0.60 7.85 4.91
CA GLN A 77 0.42 8.45 5.77
C GLN A 77 -0.15 9.74 6.36
N LYS A 78 -0.16 9.83 7.69
CA LYS A 78 -0.48 11.10 8.37
C LYS A 78 0.66 12.07 8.08
N ILE A 79 0.41 13.04 7.22
CA ILE A 79 1.33 14.17 7.04
C ILE A 79 1.41 14.87 8.40
N LYS A 80 2.57 14.83 9.07
CA LYS A 80 2.86 15.69 10.22
C LYS A 80 2.77 17.15 9.72
N GLY A 81 1.60 17.78 9.88
CA GLY A 81 1.36 19.14 9.39
C GLY A 81 -0.09 19.58 9.22
N ALA A 82 -1.10 18.77 9.56
CA ALA A 82 -2.44 19.31 9.71
C ALA A 82 -2.56 19.95 11.11
N PRO A 83 -2.87 21.26 11.23
CA PRO A 83 -3.16 21.85 12.53
C PRO A 83 -4.32 21.08 13.14
N ARG A 84 -4.18 20.67 14.40
CA ARG A 84 -5.32 20.23 15.20
C ARG A 84 -6.31 21.38 15.13
N GLN A 85 -7.50 21.16 14.56
CA GLN A 85 -8.59 22.11 14.72
C GLN A 85 -8.76 22.28 16.23
N ALA A 86 -8.43 23.47 16.71
CA ALA A 86 -8.77 23.88 18.06
C ALA A 86 -10.29 23.87 18.09
N THR A 87 -10.87 22.85 18.73
CA THR A 87 -12.24 22.90 19.19
C THR A 87 -12.31 24.07 20.16
N GLY A 88 -12.79 25.20 19.66
CA GLY A 88 -13.19 26.31 20.48
C GLY A 88 -14.43 25.88 21.23
N ASP A 89 -14.23 25.45 22.47
CA ASP A 89 -15.30 25.35 23.45
C ASP A 89 -15.08 26.50 24.44
N ARG A 90 -15.64 27.66 24.07
CA ARG A 90 -15.98 28.72 25.02
C ARG A 90 -17.48 28.57 25.23
N GLY A 91 -17.84 27.88 26.29
CA GLY A 91 -19.20 27.80 26.83
C GLY A 91 -19.17 28.29 28.27
N ASP A 92 -19.79 29.45 28.47
CA ASP A 92 -20.28 30.11 29.71
C ASP A 92 -19.61 29.82 31.06
#